data_AF-A0A1C6RBV8-F1
#
_entry.id   AF-A0A1C6RBV8-F1
#
_cell.length_a   1.000
_cell.length_b   1.000
_cell.length_c   1.000
_cell.angle_alpha   90.00
_cell.angle_beta   90.00
_cell.angle_gamma   90.00
#
_symmetry.space_group_name_H-M   'P 1'
#
loop_
_entity.id
_entity.type
_entity.pdbx_description
1 polymer ?
#
loop_
_entity_poly.entity_id
_entity_poly.type
_entity_poly.pdbx_seq_one_letter_code
_entity_poly.pdbx_strand_id
1 'polypeptide(L)'
;MSEPPAWLTAVLAALAEGHETAPAHWRRRVDAELDRLAGRVPFRVVYDWHARVLASTPDGDAGRPVGDLFRRALAGDRAGAHEWHAALRPALRGLYRAAYPYADARSVAYANAHAYATANGYGPDEAVEFAAHYADLSTGANAEAFADANAIANADALGTALARADGPAYALTYPAALVRAYAMAAANRAGATGTADELRAAYGRLVDALAESLRDVPG
;
A
#
# COMPACT_ATOMS: atom_id res chain seq x y z
N MET A 1 -9.22 23.20 -18.50
CA MET A 1 -8.60 22.75 -17.24
C MET A 1 -7.52 21.75 -17.60
N SER A 2 -6.32 21.85 -17.03
CA SER A 2 -5.31 20.81 -17.24
C SER A 2 -5.77 19.54 -16.52
N GLU A 3 -5.67 18.40 -17.20
CA GLU A 3 -5.91 17.11 -16.57
C GLU A 3 -4.81 16.84 -15.52
N PRO A 4 -5.14 16.24 -14.36
CA PRO A 4 -4.13 15.86 -13.38
C PRO A 4 -3.12 14.85 -13.97
N PRO A 5 -1.90 14.76 -13.42
CA PRO A 5 -0.94 13.75 -13.84
C PRO A 5 -1.51 12.33 -13.73
N ALA A 6 -1.14 11.44 -14.66
CA ALA A 6 -1.65 10.07 -14.72
C ALA A 6 -1.52 9.29 -13.41
N TRP A 7 -0.40 9.47 -12.68
CA TRP A 7 -0.20 8.84 -11.38
C TRP A 7 -1.27 9.28 -10.36
N LEU A 8 -1.65 10.55 -10.38
CA LEU A 8 -2.63 11.11 -9.46
C LEU A 8 -4.03 10.60 -9.81
N THR A 9 -4.36 10.53 -11.10
CA THR A 9 -5.61 9.89 -11.55
C THR A 9 -5.71 8.45 -11.04
N ALA A 10 -4.64 7.67 -11.15
CA ALA A 10 -4.59 6.29 -10.65
C ALA A 10 -4.73 6.21 -9.11
N VAL A 11 -4.05 7.10 -8.36
CA VAL A 11 -4.17 7.20 -6.90
C VAL A 11 -5.61 7.55 -6.50
N LEU A 12 -6.22 8.55 -7.14
CA LEU A 12 -7.58 8.98 -6.83
C LEU A 12 -8.62 7.90 -7.12
N ALA A 13 -8.43 7.13 -8.20
CA ALA A 13 -9.28 5.98 -8.49
C ALA A 13 -9.19 4.92 -7.39
N ALA A 14 -7.98 4.59 -6.92
CA ALA A 14 -7.80 3.63 -5.83
C ALA A 14 -8.36 4.15 -4.49
N LEU A 15 -8.20 5.44 -4.19
CA LEU A 15 -8.76 6.03 -2.97
C LEU A 15 -10.29 5.99 -2.98
N ALA A 16 -10.93 6.09 -4.15
CA ALA A 16 -12.39 6.04 -4.27
C ALA A 16 -12.97 4.66 -3.90
N GLU A 17 -12.20 3.58 -4.01
CA GLU A 17 -12.63 2.23 -3.60
C GLU A 17 -13.00 2.15 -2.12
N GLY A 18 -12.40 3.00 -1.28
CA GLY A 18 -12.72 3.08 0.14
C GLY A 18 -14.05 3.79 0.48
N HIS A 19 -14.75 4.36 -0.51
CA HIS A 19 -15.87 5.28 -0.28
C HIS A 19 -17.07 4.97 -1.21
N GLU A 20 -17.96 4.07 -0.78
CA GLU A 20 -19.05 3.51 -1.60
C GLU A 20 -20.24 4.45 -1.91
N THR A 21 -20.43 5.60 -1.24
CA THR A 21 -21.64 6.43 -1.42
C THR A 21 -21.40 7.94 -1.53
N ALA A 22 -21.83 8.51 -2.67
CA ALA A 22 -21.86 9.93 -3.08
C ALA A 22 -20.45 10.60 -3.18
N PRO A 23 -20.25 11.68 -3.97
CA PRO A 23 -18.94 12.34 -4.05
C PRO A 23 -18.60 12.86 -2.65
N ALA A 24 -17.83 12.04 -1.96
CA ALA A 24 -17.59 12.18 -0.55
C ALA A 24 -16.86 13.50 -0.35
N HIS A 25 -17.14 14.14 0.78
CA HIS A 25 -16.53 15.41 1.19
C HIS A 25 -15.01 15.48 0.91
N TRP A 26 -14.32 14.34 0.96
CA TRP A 26 -12.92 14.19 0.63
C TRP A 26 -12.60 14.53 -0.83
N ARG A 27 -13.43 14.11 -1.79
CA ARG A 27 -13.20 14.35 -3.22
C ARG A 27 -13.31 15.82 -3.55
N ARG A 28 -14.30 16.52 -2.98
CA ARG A 28 -14.42 17.99 -3.08
C ARG A 28 -13.20 18.71 -2.50
N ARG A 29 -12.66 18.24 -1.36
CA ARG A 29 -11.43 18.79 -0.78
C ARG A 29 -10.24 18.66 -1.72
N VAL A 30 -10.07 17.48 -2.33
CA VAL A 30 -8.99 17.26 -3.30
C VAL A 30 -9.20 18.09 -4.56
N ASP A 31 -10.39 18.06 -5.16
CA ASP A 31 -10.69 18.80 -6.39
C ASP A 31 -10.49 20.31 -6.19
N ALA A 32 -10.83 20.87 -5.01
CA ALA A 32 -10.55 22.27 -4.70
C ALA A 32 -9.05 22.62 -4.72
N GLU A 33 -8.18 21.73 -4.22
CA GLU A 33 -6.72 21.93 -4.30
C GLU A 33 -6.21 21.75 -5.74
N LEU A 34 -6.79 20.82 -6.52
CA LEU A 34 -6.44 20.66 -7.94
C LEU A 34 -6.84 21.86 -8.78
N ASP A 35 -8.01 22.43 -8.53
CA ASP A 35 -8.49 23.66 -9.17
C ASP A 35 -7.58 24.85 -8.82
N ARG A 36 -7.20 24.99 -7.54
CA ARG A 36 -6.24 26.01 -7.08
C ARG A 36 -4.90 25.90 -7.82
N LEU A 37 -4.43 24.67 -8.05
CA LEU A 37 -3.19 24.39 -8.78
C LEU A 37 -3.37 24.41 -10.31
N ALA A 38 -4.58 24.66 -10.81
CA ALA A 38 -4.94 24.55 -12.22
C ALA A 38 -4.52 23.19 -12.84
N GLY A 39 -4.57 22.11 -12.07
CA GLY A 39 -4.13 20.76 -12.43
C GLY A 39 -2.61 20.55 -12.47
N ARG A 40 -1.79 21.58 -12.24
CA ARG A 40 -0.32 21.50 -12.28
C ARG A 40 0.24 21.02 -10.94
N VAL A 41 0.13 19.72 -10.70
CA VAL A 41 0.60 19.08 -9.47
C VAL A 41 2.09 18.71 -9.58
N PRO A 42 3.00 19.35 -8.81
CA PRO A 42 4.42 19.05 -8.88
C PRO A 42 4.76 17.71 -8.21
N PHE A 43 5.83 17.04 -8.67
CA PHE A 43 6.23 15.74 -8.14
C PHE A 43 6.56 15.74 -6.64
N ARG A 44 6.86 16.92 -6.04
CA ARG A 44 7.05 17.04 -4.59
C ARG A 44 5.87 16.54 -3.76
N VAL A 45 4.66 16.57 -4.32
CA VAL A 45 3.45 16.03 -3.66
C VAL A 45 3.59 14.53 -3.40
N VAL A 46 4.23 13.79 -4.31
CA VAL A 46 4.51 12.36 -4.11
C VAL A 46 5.42 12.15 -2.89
N TYR A 47 6.48 12.95 -2.75
CA TYR A 47 7.37 12.81 -1.59
C TYR A 47 6.68 13.15 -0.28
N ASP A 48 5.93 14.25 -0.25
CA ASP A 48 5.24 14.71 0.96
C ASP A 48 4.18 13.71 1.39
N TRP A 49 3.40 13.22 0.43
CA TRP A 49 2.33 12.27 0.70
C TRP A 49 2.89 10.96 1.27
N HIS A 50 3.93 10.38 0.65
CA HIS A 50 4.57 9.19 1.18
C HIS A 50 5.22 9.42 2.55
N ALA A 51 5.84 10.57 2.79
CA ALA A 51 6.40 10.91 4.10
C ALA A 51 5.33 10.93 5.20
N ARG A 52 4.17 11.54 4.93
CA ARG A 52 3.02 11.57 5.86
C ARG A 52 2.44 10.18 6.12
N VAL A 53 2.25 9.39 5.06
CA VAL A 53 1.73 8.03 5.19
C VAL A 53 2.66 7.19 6.06
N LEU A 54 3.97 7.23 5.82
CA LEU A 54 4.95 6.47 6.59
C LEU A 54 5.07 6.96 8.05
N ALA A 55 4.98 8.27 8.29
CA ALA A 55 5.00 8.81 9.66
C ALA A 55 3.78 8.38 10.50
N SER A 56 2.66 8.05 9.84
CA SER A 56 1.43 7.58 10.51
C SER A 56 1.38 6.07 10.75
N THR A 57 2.34 5.31 10.21
CA THR A 57 2.42 3.85 10.42
C THR A 57 3.30 3.52 11.62
N PRO A 58 2.92 2.56 12.49
CA PRO A 58 3.79 2.10 13.57
C PRO A 58 5.12 1.64 12.99
N ASP A 59 6.22 2.29 13.40
CA ASP A 59 7.57 2.04 12.90
C ASP A 59 7.93 0.54 13.01
N GLY A 60 8.16 -0.10 11.86
CA GLY A 60 9.11 -1.20 11.78
C GLY A 60 10.44 -0.65 11.28
N ASP A 61 11.57 -1.20 11.73
CA ASP A 61 12.93 -0.71 11.41
C ASP A 61 13.17 -0.47 9.91
N ALA A 62 12.49 -1.24 9.03
CA ALA A 62 12.60 -1.12 7.58
C ALA A 62 11.93 0.14 6.99
N GLY A 63 10.95 0.74 7.65
CA GLY A 63 10.21 1.91 7.13
C GLY A 63 10.93 3.24 7.34
N ARG A 64 11.72 3.35 8.41
CA ARG A 64 12.43 4.58 8.79
C ARG A 64 13.40 5.08 7.71
N PRO A 65 14.29 4.25 7.13
CA PRO A 65 15.19 4.70 6.07
C PRO A 65 14.45 5.30 4.87
N VAL A 66 13.31 4.72 4.49
CA VAL A 66 12.50 5.23 3.37
C VAL A 66 11.85 6.58 3.73
N GLY A 67 11.30 6.71 4.94
CA GLY A 67 10.77 7.99 5.44
C GLY A 67 11.83 9.09 5.46
N ASP A 68 13.07 8.77 5.82
CA ASP A 68 14.20 9.70 5.81
C ASP A 68 14.53 10.17 4.39
N LEU A 69 14.54 9.26 3.42
CA LEU A 69 14.76 9.61 2.01
C LEU A 69 13.65 10.52 1.47
N PHE A 70 12.39 10.28 1.82
CA PHE A 70 11.29 11.17 1.45
C PHE A 70 11.46 12.57 2.03
N ARG A 71 11.83 12.69 3.31
CA ARG A 71 12.09 13.99 3.96
C ARG A 71 13.29 14.72 3.36
N ARG A 72 14.37 14.00 3.04
CA ARG A 72 15.55 14.57 2.34
C ARG A 72 15.18 15.08 0.96
N ALA A 73 14.41 14.31 0.18
CA ALA A 73 13.95 14.71 -1.14
C ALA A 73 13.06 15.97 -1.10
N LEU A 74 12.24 16.14 -0.06
CA LEU A 74 11.47 17.37 0.19
C LEU A 74 12.34 18.58 0.51
N ALA A 75 13.45 18.37 1.21
CA ALA A 75 14.46 19.39 1.48
C ALA A 75 15.37 19.69 0.26
N GLY A 76 15.19 18.97 -0.86
CA GLY A 76 15.96 19.14 -2.09
C GLY A 76 17.20 18.25 -2.20
N ASP A 77 17.49 17.42 -1.19
CA ASP A 77 18.59 16.45 -1.24
C ASP A 77 18.17 15.18 -2.01
N ARG A 78 18.80 14.95 -3.15
CA ARG A 78 18.42 13.92 -4.12
C ARG A 78 19.27 12.67 -3.95
N ALA A 79 18.68 11.66 -3.31
CA ALA A 79 19.23 10.31 -3.29
C ALA A 79 19.16 9.65 -4.68
N GLY A 80 20.17 8.86 -5.00
CA GLY A 80 20.23 8.10 -6.26
C GLY A 80 19.33 6.86 -6.26
N ALA A 81 19.08 6.29 -7.45
CA ALA A 81 18.18 5.14 -7.61
C ALA A 81 18.61 3.91 -6.78
N HIS A 82 19.92 3.67 -6.65
CA HIS A 82 20.45 2.57 -5.84
C HIS A 82 20.12 2.73 -4.35
N GLU A 83 20.25 3.94 -3.81
CA GLU A 83 19.93 4.24 -2.40
C GLU A 83 18.42 4.08 -2.14
N TRP A 84 17.59 4.60 -3.04
CA TRP A 84 16.15 4.36 -3.01
C TRP A 84 15.80 2.88 -3.06
N HIS A 85 16.34 2.13 -4.01
CA HIS A 85 16.08 0.70 -4.14
C HIS A 85 16.48 -0.07 -2.87
N ALA A 86 17.66 0.21 -2.30
CA ALA A 86 18.16 -0.44 -1.09
C ALA A 86 17.25 -0.21 0.12
N ALA A 87 16.69 0.99 0.27
CA ALA A 87 15.74 1.32 1.33
C ALA A 87 14.32 0.76 1.04
N LEU A 88 13.85 0.87 -0.20
CA LEU A 88 12.50 0.48 -0.59
C LEU A 88 12.28 -1.03 -0.53
N ARG A 89 13.26 -1.86 -0.95
CA ARG A 89 13.07 -3.31 -1.01
C ARG A 89 12.64 -3.94 0.33
N PRO A 90 13.33 -3.71 1.47
CA PRO A 90 12.87 -4.25 2.75
C PRO A 90 11.56 -3.61 3.23
N ALA A 91 11.34 -2.32 2.99
CA ALA A 91 10.12 -1.62 3.39
C ALA A 91 8.89 -2.15 2.65
N LEU A 92 8.98 -2.30 1.33
CA LEU A 92 7.92 -2.85 0.48
C LEU A 92 7.63 -4.31 0.83
N ARG A 93 8.65 -5.12 1.15
CA ARG A 93 8.44 -6.49 1.64
C ARG A 93 7.61 -6.49 2.92
N GLY A 94 7.96 -5.64 3.90
CA GLY A 94 7.19 -5.49 5.13
C GLY A 94 5.75 -5.04 4.87
N LEU A 95 5.57 -4.08 3.96
CA LEU A 95 4.27 -3.58 3.52
C LEU A 95 3.40 -4.70 2.90
N TYR A 96 3.92 -5.40 1.89
CA TYR A 96 3.17 -6.44 1.19
C TYR A 96 2.88 -7.64 2.08
N ARG A 97 3.79 -8.00 2.98
CA ARG A 97 3.53 -9.04 4.00
C ARG A 97 2.39 -8.63 4.92
N ALA A 98 2.37 -7.38 5.40
CA ALA A 98 1.29 -6.87 6.24
C ALA A 98 -0.04 -6.70 5.48
N ALA A 99 0.01 -6.41 4.18
CA ALA A 99 -1.18 -6.30 3.32
C ALA A 99 -1.79 -7.66 2.94
N TYR A 100 -1.05 -8.76 3.11
CA TYR A 100 -1.51 -10.09 2.73
C TYR A 100 -2.75 -10.50 3.55
N PRO A 101 -3.84 -10.98 2.92
CA PRO A 101 -5.08 -11.36 3.61
C PRO A 101 -4.93 -12.74 4.28
N TYR A 102 -4.06 -12.84 5.29
CA TYR A 102 -3.63 -14.11 5.87
C TYR A 102 -4.80 -14.91 6.45
N ALA A 103 -5.71 -14.27 7.17
CA ALA A 103 -6.85 -14.94 7.80
C ALA A 103 -7.77 -15.61 6.76
N ASP A 104 -8.13 -14.89 5.70
CA ASP A 104 -8.99 -15.42 4.64
C ASP A 104 -8.28 -16.51 3.84
N ALA A 105 -7.02 -16.29 3.46
CA ALA A 105 -6.21 -17.27 2.74
C ALA A 105 -6.04 -18.57 3.54
N ARG A 106 -5.77 -18.45 4.85
CA ARG A 106 -5.66 -19.59 5.76
C ARG A 106 -6.99 -20.33 5.90
N SER A 107 -8.10 -19.61 6.03
CA SER A 107 -9.44 -20.21 6.11
C SER A 107 -9.77 -21.06 4.88
N VAL A 108 -9.48 -20.53 3.69
CA VAL A 108 -9.65 -21.27 2.42
C VAL A 108 -8.70 -22.48 2.34
N ALA A 109 -7.43 -22.31 2.69
CA ALA A 109 -6.45 -23.41 2.69
C ALA A 109 -6.87 -24.52 3.66
N TYR A 110 -7.36 -24.16 4.85
CA TYR A 110 -7.88 -25.10 5.83
C TYR A 110 -9.07 -25.87 5.29
N ALA A 111 -10.08 -25.18 4.74
CA ALA A 111 -11.28 -25.83 4.21
C ALA A 111 -10.95 -26.85 3.11
N ASN A 112 -10.04 -26.48 2.19
CA ASN A 112 -9.59 -27.36 1.12
C ASN A 112 -8.81 -28.58 1.65
N ALA A 113 -7.88 -28.37 2.59
CA ALA A 113 -7.08 -29.44 3.17
C ALA A 113 -7.94 -30.41 4.02
N HIS A 114 -8.93 -29.88 4.75
CA HIS A 114 -9.87 -30.69 5.52
C HIS A 114 -10.75 -31.55 4.61
N ALA A 115 -11.27 -30.97 3.52
CA ALA A 115 -12.04 -31.70 2.51
C ALA A 115 -11.20 -32.82 1.86
N TYR A 116 -9.94 -32.53 1.54
CA TYR A 116 -8.99 -33.52 1.03
C TYR A 116 -8.76 -34.66 2.03
N ALA A 117 -8.42 -34.36 3.29
CA ALA A 117 -8.15 -35.39 4.29
C ALA A 117 -9.37 -36.30 4.51
N THR A 118 -10.56 -35.70 4.62
CA THR A 118 -11.82 -36.44 4.76
C THR A 118 -12.06 -37.37 3.56
N ALA A 119 -11.86 -36.87 2.33
CA ALA A 119 -12.04 -37.66 1.11
C ALA A 119 -11.03 -38.81 0.98
N ASN A 120 -9.90 -38.74 1.68
CA ASN A 120 -8.85 -39.75 1.68
C ASN A 120 -8.88 -40.66 2.93
N GLY A 121 -9.96 -40.62 3.71
CA GLY A 121 -10.21 -41.58 4.80
C GLY A 121 -9.43 -41.31 6.09
N TYR A 122 -8.91 -40.09 6.27
CA TYR A 122 -8.26 -39.68 7.52
C TYR A 122 -9.28 -39.72 8.66
N GLY A 123 -8.82 -40.02 9.87
CA GLY A 123 -9.67 -39.90 11.06
C GLY A 123 -10.12 -38.45 11.29
N PRO A 124 -11.26 -38.19 11.98
CA PRO A 124 -11.75 -36.82 12.19
C PRO A 124 -10.72 -35.88 12.84
N ASP A 125 -10.04 -36.32 13.89
CA ASP A 125 -9.02 -35.52 14.58
C ASP A 125 -7.77 -35.33 13.69
N GLU A 126 -7.37 -36.39 12.98
CA GLU A 126 -6.24 -36.36 12.04
C GLU A 126 -6.49 -35.40 10.87
N ALA A 127 -7.73 -35.33 10.37
CA ALA A 127 -8.12 -34.40 9.32
C ALA A 127 -8.08 -32.93 9.79
N VAL A 128 -8.46 -32.65 11.03
CA VAL A 128 -8.36 -31.32 11.63
C VAL A 128 -6.89 -30.92 11.80
N GLU A 129 -6.06 -31.81 12.36
CA GLU A 129 -4.63 -31.56 12.55
C GLU A 129 -3.91 -31.34 11.21
N PHE A 130 -4.17 -32.21 10.24
CA PHE A 130 -3.63 -32.07 8.88
C PHE A 130 -4.04 -30.75 8.25
N ALA A 131 -5.32 -30.39 8.32
CA ALA A 131 -5.84 -29.17 7.71
C ALA A 131 -5.25 -27.91 8.36
N ALA A 132 -5.14 -27.88 9.68
CA ALA A 132 -4.52 -26.77 10.40
C ALA A 132 -3.05 -26.61 10.01
N HIS A 133 -2.28 -27.70 10.07
CA HIS A 133 -0.86 -27.69 9.73
C HIS A 133 -0.62 -27.27 8.28
N TYR A 134 -1.37 -27.85 7.34
CA TYR A 134 -1.26 -27.50 5.93
C TYR A 134 -1.62 -26.04 5.67
N ALA A 135 -2.69 -25.54 6.30
CA ALA A 135 -3.11 -24.16 6.14
C ALA A 135 -2.05 -23.18 6.65
N ASP A 136 -1.46 -23.44 7.82
CA ASP A 136 -0.40 -22.59 8.39
C ASP A 136 0.85 -22.58 7.49
N LEU A 137 1.31 -23.76 7.07
CA LEU A 137 2.50 -23.90 6.24
C LEU A 137 2.32 -23.25 4.87
N SER A 138 1.25 -23.59 4.15
CA SER A 138 1.01 -23.10 2.79
C SER A 138 0.73 -21.60 2.78
N THR A 139 -0.07 -21.09 3.72
CA THR A 139 -0.40 -19.66 3.79
C THR A 139 0.82 -18.83 4.20
N GLY A 140 1.64 -19.34 5.14
CA GLY A 140 2.91 -18.74 5.50
C GLY A 140 3.83 -18.58 4.30
N ALA A 141 4.11 -19.67 3.59
CA ALA A 141 4.96 -19.65 2.40
C ALA A 141 4.41 -18.71 1.30
N ASN A 142 3.10 -18.72 1.06
CA ASN A 142 2.47 -17.84 0.08
C ASN A 142 2.58 -16.36 0.46
N ALA A 143 2.41 -16.02 1.74
CA ALA A 143 2.55 -14.64 2.20
C ALA A 143 3.99 -14.12 2.02
N GLU A 144 4.99 -14.97 2.25
CA GLU A 144 6.40 -14.62 2.02
C GLU A 144 6.70 -14.44 0.53
N ALA A 145 6.32 -15.41 -0.30
CA ALA A 145 6.54 -15.35 -1.74
C ALA A 145 5.84 -14.14 -2.37
N PHE A 146 4.59 -13.85 -1.96
CA PHE A 146 3.85 -12.66 -2.36
C PHE A 146 4.60 -11.38 -2.00
N ALA A 147 5.08 -11.26 -0.76
CA ALA A 147 5.78 -10.09 -0.30
C ALA A 147 7.11 -9.87 -1.02
N ASP A 148 7.88 -10.93 -1.24
CA ASP A 148 9.16 -10.88 -1.93
C ASP A 148 9.01 -10.50 -3.40
N ALA A 149 8.12 -11.17 -4.13
CA ALA A 149 7.91 -10.92 -5.55
C ALA A 149 7.47 -9.48 -5.80
N ASN A 150 6.49 -8.97 -5.03
CA ASN A 150 6.01 -7.60 -5.18
C ASN A 150 7.06 -6.57 -4.76
N ALA A 151 7.83 -6.83 -3.69
CA ALA A 151 8.89 -5.92 -3.27
C ALA A 151 10.01 -5.81 -4.32
N ILE A 152 10.44 -6.95 -4.89
CA ILE A 152 11.47 -6.97 -5.95
C ILE A 152 10.97 -6.23 -7.18
N ALA A 153 9.75 -6.52 -7.64
CA ALA A 153 9.20 -5.92 -8.84
C ALA A 153 9.02 -4.39 -8.73
N ASN A 154 8.61 -3.89 -7.56
CA ASN A 154 8.29 -2.48 -7.38
C ASN A 154 9.49 -1.63 -6.94
N ALA A 155 10.45 -2.17 -6.18
CA ALA A 155 11.52 -1.36 -5.60
C ALA A 155 12.40 -0.66 -6.64
N ASP A 156 12.73 -1.33 -7.75
CA ASP A 156 13.62 -0.77 -8.78
C ASP A 156 12.93 0.32 -9.60
N ALA A 157 11.72 0.03 -10.09
CA ALA A 157 10.92 0.99 -10.85
C ALA A 157 10.56 2.22 -10.01
N LEU A 158 10.13 2.02 -8.76
CA LEU A 158 9.82 3.11 -7.83
C LEU A 158 11.06 3.91 -7.46
N GLY A 159 12.18 3.24 -7.15
CA GLY A 159 13.42 3.92 -6.81
C GLY A 159 13.95 4.78 -7.96
N THR A 160 13.83 4.30 -9.19
CA THR A 160 14.20 5.06 -10.40
C THR A 160 13.32 6.29 -10.59
N ALA A 161 12.00 6.16 -10.44
CA ALA A 161 11.07 7.27 -10.56
C ALA A 161 11.29 8.35 -9.48
N LEU A 162 11.51 7.93 -8.23
CA LEU A 162 11.78 8.83 -7.10
C LEU A 162 13.14 9.51 -7.20
N ALA A 163 14.18 8.82 -7.67
CA ALA A 163 15.49 9.45 -7.86
C ALA A 163 15.45 10.58 -8.90
N ARG A 164 14.61 10.44 -9.94
CA ARG A 164 14.49 11.40 -11.04
C ARG A 164 13.36 12.42 -10.89
N ALA A 165 12.53 12.29 -9.86
CA ALA A 165 11.28 13.05 -9.73
C ALA A 165 10.37 12.94 -10.97
N ASP A 166 10.31 11.74 -11.55
CA ASP A 166 9.70 11.48 -12.84
C ASP A 166 8.24 11.02 -12.66
N GLY A 167 7.31 11.95 -12.90
CA GLY A 167 5.86 11.72 -12.81
C GLY A 167 5.36 10.60 -13.73
N PRO A 168 5.67 10.63 -15.04
CA PRO A 168 5.38 9.54 -15.96
C PRO A 168 5.95 8.19 -15.52
N ALA A 169 7.22 8.12 -15.11
CA ALA A 169 7.80 6.86 -14.64
C ALA A 169 7.12 6.34 -13.37
N TYR A 170 6.79 7.23 -12.42
CA TYR A 170 6.05 6.88 -11.20
C TYR A 170 4.64 6.35 -11.52
N ALA A 171 3.96 6.87 -12.54
CA ALA A 171 2.66 6.33 -12.97
C ALA A 171 2.75 4.85 -13.40
N LEU A 172 3.89 4.43 -13.95
CA LEU A 172 4.15 3.05 -14.37
C LEU A 172 4.52 2.11 -13.20
N THR A 173 4.69 2.63 -11.98
CA THR A 173 4.95 1.82 -10.78
C THR A 173 3.66 1.38 -10.09
N TYR A 174 2.53 1.45 -10.78
CA TYR A 174 1.21 1.07 -10.29
C TYR A 174 0.85 1.69 -8.92
N PRO A 175 0.89 3.03 -8.75
CA PRO A 175 0.67 3.69 -7.46
C PRO A 175 -0.72 3.39 -6.86
N ALA A 176 -1.72 3.06 -7.69
CA ALA A 176 -3.00 2.54 -7.25
C ALA A 176 -2.88 1.23 -6.43
N ALA A 177 -2.01 0.30 -6.84
CA ALA A 177 -1.76 -0.93 -6.09
C ALA A 177 -1.06 -0.64 -4.75
N LEU A 178 -0.16 0.35 -4.72
CA LEU A 178 0.53 0.76 -3.51
C LEU A 178 -0.43 1.40 -2.49
N VAL A 179 -1.40 2.21 -2.95
CA VAL A 179 -2.51 2.72 -2.11
C VAL A 179 -3.25 1.57 -1.43
N ARG A 180 -3.68 0.57 -2.21
CA ARG A 180 -4.40 -0.60 -1.68
C ARG A 180 -3.55 -1.37 -0.66
N ALA A 181 -2.25 -1.53 -0.94
CA ALA A 181 -1.33 -2.18 -0.01
C ALA A 181 -1.19 -1.41 1.32
N TYR A 182 -1.08 -0.07 1.29
CA TYR A 182 -1.07 0.73 2.51
C TYR A 182 -2.37 0.59 3.30
N ALA A 183 -3.52 0.67 2.62
CA ALA A 183 -4.83 0.58 3.26
C ALA A 183 -5.03 -0.81 3.92
N MET A 184 -4.75 -1.88 3.18
CA MET A 184 -4.84 -3.26 3.68
C MET A 184 -3.87 -3.51 4.82
N ALA A 185 -2.61 -3.10 4.70
CA ALA A 185 -1.62 -3.30 5.76
C ALA A 185 -1.99 -2.56 7.05
N ALA A 186 -2.56 -1.35 6.94
CA ALA A 186 -3.04 -0.61 8.10
C ALA A 186 -4.25 -1.29 8.75
N ALA A 187 -5.23 -1.73 7.94
CA ALA A 187 -6.42 -2.43 8.44
C ALA A 187 -6.06 -3.77 9.11
N ASN A 188 -5.17 -4.56 8.51
CA ASN A 188 -4.74 -5.85 9.05
C ASN A 188 -4.00 -5.70 10.39
N ARG A 189 -3.18 -4.66 10.55
CA ARG A 189 -2.46 -4.39 11.82
C ARG A 189 -3.39 -4.01 12.98
N ALA A 190 -4.60 -3.50 12.69
CA ALA A 190 -5.55 -3.09 13.72
C ALA A 190 -6.25 -4.28 14.42
N GLY A 191 -6.03 -5.53 13.98
CA GLY A 191 -6.33 -6.71 14.80
C GLY A 191 -7.76 -7.27 14.76
N ALA A 192 -8.48 -7.12 13.65
CA ALA A 192 -9.68 -7.89 13.27
C ALA A 192 -10.89 -7.92 14.25
N THR A 193 -11.84 -7.01 14.05
CA THR A 193 -13.30 -7.25 13.94
C THR A 193 -13.93 -5.95 13.40
N GLY A 194 -14.06 -5.85 12.06
CA GLY A 194 -14.51 -4.62 11.39
C GLY A 194 -13.73 -4.30 10.11
N THR A 195 -13.39 -5.32 9.30
CA THR A 195 -12.48 -5.22 8.15
C THR A 195 -12.86 -4.11 7.16
N ALA A 196 -14.15 -3.86 6.93
CA ALA A 196 -14.62 -2.78 6.07
C ALA A 196 -14.44 -1.38 6.70
N ASP A 197 -14.65 -1.26 8.01
CA ASP A 197 -14.57 0.03 8.71
C ASP A 197 -13.10 0.45 8.92
N GLU A 198 -12.23 -0.49 9.31
CA GLU A 198 -10.79 -0.23 9.42
C GLU A 198 -10.15 0.05 8.06
N LEU A 199 -10.55 -0.68 7.02
CA LEU A 199 -10.10 -0.41 5.66
C LEU A 199 -10.57 0.97 5.19
N ARG A 200 -11.82 1.34 5.45
CA ARG A 200 -12.36 2.68 5.16
C ARG A 200 -11.61 3.77 5.92
N ALA A 201 -11.32 3.56 7.21
CA ALA A 201 -10.54 4.49 8.02
C ALA A 201 -9.11 4.63 7.48
N ALA A 202 -8.49 3.53 7.03
CA ALA A 202 -7.18 3.55 6.40
C ALA A 202 -7.18 4.35 5.10
N TYR A 203 -8.16 4.14 4.21
CA TYR A 203 -8.34 4.98 3.02
C TYR A 203 -8.54 6.45 3.39
N GLY A 204 -9.35 6.75 4.40
CA GLY A 204 -9.55 8.12 4.90
C GLY A 204 -8.24 8.80 5.28
N ARG A 205 -7.36 8.12 6.03
CA ARG A 205 -6.02 8.64 6.38
C ARG A 205 -5.15 8.90 5.16
N LEU A 206 -5.19 8.02 4.15
CA LEU A 206 -4.45 8.21 2.91
C LEU A 206 -4.94 9.43 2.12
N VAL A 207 -6.26 9.66 2.11
CA VAL A 207 -6.87 10.84 1.49
C VAL A 207 -6.49 12.12 2.24
N ASP A 208 -6.56 12.11 3.57
CA ASP A 208 -6.18 13.27 4.37
C ASP A 208 -4.72 13.66 4.14
N ALA A 209 -3.81 12.68 4.14
CA ALA A 209 -2.42 12.90 3.80
C ALA A 209 -2.25 13.50 2.38
N LEU A 210 -2.98 13.00 1.38
CA LEU A 210 -2.89 13.52 0.01
C LEU A 210 -3.42 14.96 -0.08
N ALA A 211 -4.54 15.25 0.58
CA ALA A 211 -5.14 16.59 0.60
C ALA A 211 -4.21 17.61 1.28
N GLU A 212 -3.54 17.22 2.36
CA GLU A 212 -2.52 18.04 3.02
C GLU A 212 -1.31 18.29 2.10
N SER A 213 -0.81 17.25 1.43
CA SER A 213 0.31 17.39 0.50
C SER A 213 0.02 18.28 -0.70
N LEU A 214 -1.22 18.25 -1.20
CA LEU A 214 -1.66 19.16 -2.25
C LEU A 214 -1.77 20.61 -1.73
N ARG A 215 -2.30 20.80 -0.53
CA ARG A 215 -2.43 22.12 0.11
C ARG A 215 -1.08 22.81 0.33
N ASP A 216 -0.07 22.04 0.72
CA ASP A 216 1.27 22.57 1.03
C ASP A 216 2.08 22.95 -0.22
N VAL A 217 1.52 22.77 -1.43
CA VAL A 217 2.11 23.31 -2.66
C VAL A 217 1.81 24.82 -2.76
N PRO A 218 2.84 25.68 -2.81
CA PRO A 218 2.66 27.11 -3.05
C PRO A 218 1.91 27.37 -4.37
N GLY A 219 0.96 28.31 -4.34
CA GLY A 219 0.19 28.74 -5.52
C GLY A 219 0.98 29.61 -6.49
#